data_AF-A0A835DUV6-F1
#
_entry.id   AF-A0A835DUV6-F1
#
_cell.length_a   1.000
_cell.length_b   1.000
_cell.length_c   1.000
_cell.angle_alpha   90.00
_cell.angle_beta   90.00
_cell.angle_gamma   90.00
#
_symmetry.space_group_name_H-M   'P 1'
#
loop_
_entity.id
_entity.type
_entity.pdbx_description
1 polymer ?
#
loop_
_entity_poly.entity_id
_entity_poly.type
_entity_poly.pdbx_seq_one_letter_code
_entity_poly.pdbx_strand_id
1 'polypeptide(L)'
;MNEFNDEQRGAVKDSGLGSLLKLNKLVIRRDLCKEIANTFDLETEEFDIGGKRVRMSMKESEHILSLPSEGDEIKEPPKSTLKEYFSNNKTSGEDFISHFVLYAIGLYMCPTLQTYVNSEYLALIEDVANIKNLNWTSLVHNFLIASIREYRRVPSTNLKGNLALLQVSQYFHVTK
;
A
#
# COMPACT_ATOMS: atom_id res chain seq x y z
N MET A 1 -13.81 -8.44 1.77
CA MET A 1 -14.30 -7.65 2.93
C MET A 1 -15.83 -7.64 3.03
N ASN A 2 -16.54 -8.60 2.42
CA ASN A 2 -18.01 -8.64 2.46
C ASN A 2 -18.57 -9.16 3.80
N GLU A 3 -17.70 -9.75 4.62
CA GLU A 3 -18.03 -10.40 5.89
C GLU A 3 -18.04 -9.44 7.09
N PHE A 4 -17.62 -8.18 6.91
CA PHE A 4 -17.67 -7.18 7.98
C PHE A 4 -19.10 -6.72 8.25
N ASN A 5 -19.46 -6.66 9.53
CA ASN A 5 -20.72 -6.09 9.98
C ASN A 5 -20.72 -4.55 9.84
N ASP A 6 -21.88 -3.91 10.08
CA ASP A 6 -22.03 -2.47 9.88
C ASP A 6 -21.15 -1.63 10.83
N GLU A 7 -20.93 -2.10 12.06
CA GLU A 7 -20.06 -1.44 13.04
C GLU A 7 -18.60 -1.43 12.60
N GLN A 8 -18.09 -2.59 12.16
CA GLN A 8 -16.73 -2.73 11.62
C GLN A 8 -16.53 -1.88 10.35
N ARG A 9 -17.54 -1.83 9.48
CA ARG A 9 -17.53 -0.97 8.29
C ARG A 9 -17.56 0.50 8.65
N GLY A 10 -18.29 0.88 9.70
CA GLY A 10 -18.30 2.23 10.28
C GLY A 10 -16.90 2.60 10.75
N ALA A 11 -16.30 1.77 11.60
CA ALA A 11 -14.97 2.00 12.15
C ALA A 11 -13.90 2.21 11.06
N VAL A 12 -13.90 1.39 9.99
CA VAL A 12 -12.94 1.54 8.87
C VAL A 12 -13.18 2.84 8.09
N LYS A 13 -14.43 3.31 7.97
CA LYS A 13 -14.72 4.61 7.35
C LYS A 13 -14.23 5.74 8.23
N ASP A 14 -14.47 5.67 9.53
CA ASP A 14 -14.08 6.69 10.50
C ASP A 14 -12.55 6.79 10.66
N SER A 15 -11.83 5.68 10.40
CA SER A 15 -10.36 5.66 10.33
C SER A 15 -9.78 6.25 9.05
N GLY A 16 -10.59 6.78 8.13
CA GLY A 16 -10.15 7.32 6.85
C GLY A 16 -9.79 6.28 5.78
N LEU A 17 -9.94 4.98 6.08
CA LEU A 17 -9.57 3.87 5.19
C LEU A 17 -10.79 3.24 4.49
N GLY A 18 -11.95 3.93 4.50
CA GLY A 18 -13.21 3.44 3.97
C GLY A 18 -13.20 3.07 2.48
N SER A 19 -12.28 3.63 1.69
CA SER A 19 -12.10 3.27 0.28
C SER A 19 -11.68 1.82 0.09
N LEU A 20 -10.92 1.25 1.03
CA LEU A 20 -10.47 -0.14 0.98
C LEU A 20 -11.64 -1.14 1.03
N LEU A 21 -12.76 -0.77 1.67
CA LEU A 21 -13.97 -1.59 1.70
C LEU A 21 -14.60 -1.78 0.31
N LYS A 22 -14.30 -0.90 -0.64
CA LYS A 22 -14.80 -0.94 -2.03
C LYS A 22 -13.87 -1.69 -2.97
N LEU A 23 -12.71 -2.16 -2.49
CA LEU A 23 -11.78 -2.93 -3.31
C LEU A 23 -12.42 -4.25 -3.74
N ASN A 24 -12.69 -4.34 -5.04
CA ASN A 24 -13.11 -5.58 -5.68
C ASN A 24 -11.89 -6.40 -6.11
N LYS A 25 -12.11 -7.67 -6.46
CA LYS A 25 -11.05 -8.55 -6.99
C LYS A 25 -10.51 -7.96 -8.30
N LEU A 26 -9.35 -7.33 -8.23
CA LEU A 26 -8.58 -6.88 -9.40
C LEU A 26 -7.68 -8.02 -9.86
N VAL A 27 -7.70 -8.32 -11.16
CA VAL A 27 -6.73 -9.22 -11.77
C VAL A 27 -5.43 -8.45 -12.00
N ILE A 28 -4.39 -8.81 -11.25
CA ILE A 28 -3.05 -8.25 -11.39
C ILE A 28 -2.29 -9.04 -12.47
N ARG A 29 -1.98 -8.40 -13.59
CA ARG A 29 -1.12 -8.94 -14.65
C ARG A 29 0.34 -8.76 -14.26
N ARG A 30 0.86 -9.72 -13.49
CA ARG A 30 2.22 -9.64 -12.91
C ARG A 30 3.31 -9.48 -13.96
N ASP A 31 3.20 -10.15 -15.10
CA ASP A 31 4.22 -10.06 -16.16
C ASP A 31 4.23 -8.67 -16.81
N LEU A 32 3.05 -8.08 -17.06
CA LEU A 32 2.93 -6.68 -17.49
C LEU A 32 3.58 -5.73 -16.46
N CYS A 33 3.33 -5.93 -15.17
CA CYS A 33 3.95 -5.10 -14.13
C CYS A 33 5.48 -5.21 -14.13
N LYS A 34 6.03 -6.40 -14.41
CA LYS A 34 7.48 -6.59 -14.56
C LYS A 34 8.01 -5.93 -15.84
N GLU A 35 7.29 -6.03 -16.94
CA GLU A 35 7.63 -5.34 -18.20
C GLU A 35 7.73 -3.83 -17.97
N ILE A 36 6.72 -3.22 -17.32
CA ILE A 36 6.74 -1.81 -16.95
C ILE A 36 7.93 -1.51 -16.03
N ALA A 37 8.09 -2.27 -14.94
CA ALA A 37 9.16 -2.04 -13.98
C ALA A 37 10.55 -2.13 -14.64
N ASN A 38 10.75 -3.02 -15.61
CA ASN A 38 12.00 -3.16 -16.37
C ASN A 38 12.36 -1.92 -17.21
N THR A 39 11.40 -1.05 -17.50
CA THR A 39 11.67 0.23 -18.18
C THR A 39 12.08 1.35 -17.24
N PHE A 40 11.97 1.13 -15.92
CA PHE A 40 12.23 2.16 -14.93
C PHE A 40 13.69 2.62 -14.96
N ASP A 41 13.85 3.94 -15.03
CA ASP A 41 15.10 4.67 -15.03
C ASP A 41 15.45 5.10 -13.61
N LEU A 42 16.60 4.64 -13.09
CA LEU A 42 16.98 4.82 -11.69
C LEU A 42 17.37 6.28 -11.34
N GLU A 43 17.75 7.07 -12.34
CA GLU A 43 18.21 8.45 -12.16
C GLU A 43 17.03 9.43 -12.23
N THR A 44 16.19 9.26 -13.23
CA THR A 44 15.04 10.15 -13.49
C THR A 44 13.75 9.67 -12.83
N GLU A 45 13.70 8.44 -12.32
CA GLU A 45 12.48 7.83 -11.75
C GLU A 45 11.29 7.84 -12.72
N GLU A 46 11.59 7.68 -14.01
CA GLU A 46 10.62 7.61 -15.08
C GLU A 46 10.47 6.17 -15.61
N PHE A 47 9.30 5.87 -16.12
CA PHE A 47 8.98 4.65 -16.87
C PHE A 47 8.93 4.98 -18.36
N ASP A 48 9.32 4.02 -19.20
CA ASP A 48 8.99 4.03 -20.62
C ASP A 48 7.71 3.24 -20.83
N ILE A 49 6.61 3.95 -21.06
CA ILE A 49 5.30 3.34 -21.32
C ILE A 49 4.91 3.68 -22.75
N GLY A 50 5.08 2.72 -23.66
CA GLY A 50 4.73 2.88 -25.07
C GLY A 50 5.54 3.96 -25.78
N GLY A 51 6.82 4.14 -25.43
CA GLY A 51 7.71 5.16 -26.00
C GLY A 51 7.59 6.53 -25.34
N LYS A 52 6.71 6.69 -24.35
CA LYS A 52 6.56 7.92 -23.57
C LYS A 52 7.27 7.77 -22.23
N ARG A 53 8.13 8.73 -21.90
CA ARG A 53 8.73 8.88 -20.57
C ARG A 53 7.72 9.48 -19.61
N VAL A 54 7.34 8.74 -18.58
CA VAL A 54 6.33 9.18 -17.61
C VAL A 54 6.81 8.94 -16.19
N ARG A 55 6.51 9.89 -15.30
CA ARG A 55 6.73 9.75 -13.86
C ARG A 55 5.38 9.61 -13.18
N MET A 56 5.21 8.54 -12.40
CA MET A 56 4.03 8.39 -11.53
C MET A 56 4.05 9.50 -10.49
N SER A 57 3.01 10.31 -10.44
CA SER A 57 2.92 11.41 -9.48
C SER A 57 2.21 11.00 -8.19
N MET A 58 2.49 11.70 -7.10
CA MET A 58 1.76 11.53 -5.84
C MET A 58 0.27 11.83 -5.99
N LYS A 59 -0.08 12.87 -6.74
CA LYS A 59 -1.48 13.24 -7.03
C LYS A 59 -2.23 12.15 -7.79
N GLU A 60 -1.55 11.49 -8.73
CA GLU A 60 -2.10 10.34 -9.43
C GLU A 60 -2.30 9.15 -8.49
N SER A 61 -1.34 8.90 -7.59
CA SER A 61 -1.43 7.81 -6.62
C SER A 61 -2.57 8.03 -5.64
N GLU A 62 -2.76 9.26 -5.15
CA GLU A 62 -3.91 9.65 -4.34
C GLU A 62 -5.22 9.39 -5.08
N HIS A 63 -5.30 9.81 -6.35
CA HIS A 63 -6.50 9.62 -7.16
C HIS A 63 -6.83 8.13 -7.36
N ILE A 64 -5.82 7.30 -7.64
CA ILE A 64 -5.99 5.85 -7.85
C ILE A 64 -6.38 5.14 -6.56
N LEU A 65 -5.67 5.43 -5.46
CA LEU A 65 -5.84 4.71 -4.20
C LEU A 65 -7.07 5.21 -3.42
N SER A 66 -7.45 6.48 -3.59
CA SER A 66 -8.45 7.15 -2.75
C SER A 66 -8.15 6.98 -1.26
N LEU A 67 -6.88 7.08 -0.88
CA LEU A 67 -6.38 7.02 0.50
C LEU A 67 -5.97 8.43 0.96
N PRO A 68 -5.94 8.71 2.28
CA PRO A 68 -5.44 9.97 2.78
C PRO A 68 -4.02 10.26 2.26
N SER A 69 -3.84 11.45 1.70
CA SER A 69 -2.58 11.95 1.12
C SER A 69 -2.02 13.18 1.84
N GLU A 70 -2.80 13.76 2.75
CA GLU A 70 -2.45 14.87 3.61
C GLU A 70 -2.21 14.36 5.03
N GLY A 71 -1.35 15.06 5.79
CA GLY A 71 -1.04 14.72 7.18
C GLY A 71 0.36 14.15 7.39
N ASP A 72 0.58 13.49 8.53
CA ASP A 72 1.93 13.14 8.98
C ASP A 72 2.57 12.10 8.06
N GLU A 73 3.82 12.38 7.67
CA GLU A 73 4.63 11.46 6.90
C GLU A 73 4.90 10.21 7.73
N ILE A 74 4.51 9.06 7.21
CA ILE A 74 4.84 7.76 7.81
C ILE A 74 6.33 7.50 7.60
N LYS A 75 7.15 7.80 8.62
CA LYS A 75 8.57 7.46 8.66
C LYS A 75 8.76 6.07 9.28
N GLU A 76 9.74 5.31 8.80
CA GLU A 76 10.11 4.01 9.37
C GLU A 76 10.39 4.13 10.89
N PRO A 77 9.59 3.48 11.77
CA PRO A 77 9.79 3.53 13.22
C PRO A 77 10.59 2.33 13.76
N PRO A 78 11.09 2.38 15.00
CA PRO A 78 12.04 1.41 15.54
C PRO A 78 11.42 0.06 15.95
N LYS A 79 12.27 -0.96 15.99
CA LYS A 79 11.95 -2.40 16.09
C LYS A 79 11.44 -2.84 17.47
N SER A 80 10.28 -3.51 17.51
CA SER A 80 9.86 -4.43 18.58
C SER A 80 9.02 -5.58 18.01
N THR A 81 8.81 -6.68 18.77
CA THR A 81 8.27 -7.95 18.25
C THR A 81 6.75 -8.13 18.45
N LEU A 82 6.04 -8.37 17.34
CA LEU A 82 4.58 -8.62 17.19
C LEU A 82 3.98 -9.79 18.01
N LYS A 83 4.80 -10.71 18.51
CA LYS A 83 4.35 -12.02 19.02
C LYS A 83 3.60 -11.94 20.36
N GLU A 84 3.90 -10.94 21.19
CA GLU A 84 3.23 -10.71 22.48
C GLU A 84 1.86 -10.05 22.32
N TYR A 85 1.68 -9.21 21.30
CA TYR A 85 0.44 -8.46 21.07
C TYR A 85 -0.73 -9.36 20.63
N PHE A 86 -0.47 -10.34 19.75
CA PHE A 86 -1.51 -11.22 19.19
C PHE A 86 -2.03 -12.31 20.13
N SER A 87 -1.34 -12.59 21.24
CA SER A 87 -1.72 -13.71 22.10
C SER A 87 -2.95 -13.44 22.99
N ASN A 88 -3.39 -12.17 23.11
CA ASN A 88 -4.34 -11.78 24.17
C ASN A 88 -5.65 -11.09 23.73
N ASN A 89 -5.84 -10.65 22.47
CA ASN A 89 -6.98 -9.77 22.13
C ASN A 89 -7.90 -10.31 21.01
N LYS A 90 -9.17 -10.54 21.35
CA LYS A 90 -10.30 -10.76 20.43
C LYS A 90 -11.34 -9.67 20.69
N THR A 91 -11.28 -8.58 19.94
CA THR A 91 -11.96 -7.32 20.31
C THR A 91 -12.49 -6.58 19.09
N SER A 92 -13.54 -5.78 19.31
CA SER A 92 -14.08 -4.76 18.40
C SER A 92 -13.52 -3.37 18.73
N GLY A 93 -13.74 -2.37 17.86
CA GLY A 93 -13.24 -1.00 18.09
C GLY A 93 -11.79 -0.79 17.66
N GLU A 94 -10.98 -0.14 18.51
CA GLU A 94 -9.59 0.22 18.18
C GLU A 94 -8.73 -1.00 17.82
N ASP A 95 -8.89 -2.10 18.56
CA ASP A 95 -8.18 -3.34 18.27
C ASP A 95 -8.53 -3.90 16.88
N PHE A 96 -9.80 -3.84 16.46
CA PHE A 96 -10.18 -4.26 15.11
C PHE A 96 -9.50 -3.39 14.04
N ILE A 97 -9.41 -2.08 14.26
CA ILE A 97 -8.75 -1.15 13.33
C ILE A 97 -7.26 -1.45 13.24
N SER A 98 -6.59 -1.69 14.37
CA SER A 98 -5.20 -2.11 14.40
C SER A 98 -4.95 -3.36 13.54
N HIS A 99 -5.79 -4.40 13.70
CA HIS A 99 -5.69 -5.62 12.89
C HIS A 99 -6.00 -5.37 11.41
N PHE A 100 -7.03 -4.55 11.13
CA PHE A 100 -7.43 -4.20 9.78
C PHE A 100 -6.31 -3.45 9.04
N VAL A 101 -5.66 -2.48 9.70
CA VAL A 101 -4.56 -1.70 9.13
C VAL A 101 -3.36 -2.60 8.81
N LEU A 102 -2.92 -3.44 9.76
CA LEU A 102 -1.82 -4.37 9.50
C LEU A 102 -2.16 -5.35 8.35
N TYR A 103 -3.38 -5.87 8.33
CA TYR A 103 -3.85 -6.72 7.23
C TYR A 103 -3.86 -5.98 5.89
N ALA A 104 -4.37 -4.76 5.85
CA ALA A 104 -4.40 -3.93 4.65
C ALA A 104 -3.00 -3.60 4.15
N ILE A 105 -2.05 -3.33 5.06
CA ILE A 105 -0.63 -3.12 4.72
C ILE A 105 -0.04 -4.35 4.07
N GLY A 106 -0.15 -5.51 4.71
CA GLY A 106 0.46 -6.75 4.22
C GLY A 106 -0.15 -7.28 2.92
N LEU A 107 -1.46 -7.11 2.74
CA LEU A 107 -2.16 -7.68 1.60
C LEU A 107 -2.24 -6.73 0.41
N TYR A 108 -2.43 -5.43 0.65
CA TYR A 108 -2.82 -4.48 -0.38
C TYR A 108 -1.86 -3.30 -0.54
N MET A 109 -1.51 -2.60 0.55
CA MET A 109 -0.72 -1.36 0.45
C MET A 109 0.75 -1.62 0.15
N CYS A 110 1.40 -2.46 0.97
CA CYS A 110 2.83 -2.75 0.88
C CYS A 110 3.08 -4.27 0.75
N PRO A 111 2.44 -4.95 -0.21
CA PRO A 111 2.52 -6.40 -0.28
C PRO A 111 3.95 -6.85 -0.61
N THR A 112 4.44 -7.80 0.18
CA THR A 112 5.72 -8.48 -0.04
C THR A 112 5.48 -9.93 -0.46
N LEU A 113 6.56 -10.70 -0.58
CA LEU A 113 6.49 -12.15 -0.79
C LEU A 113 6.44 -12.92 0.53
N GLN A 114 6.56 -12.22 1.66
CA GLN A 114 6.55 -12.81 2.98
C GLN A 114 5.11 -13.01 3.45
N THR A 115 4.90 -14.04 4.27
CA THR A 115 3.59 -14.35 4.87
C THR A 115 3.33 -13.54 6.14
N TYR A 116 4.14 -12.53 6.43
CA TYR A 116 4.06 -11.69 7.62
C TYR A 116 4.24 -10.23 7.24
N VAL A 117 3.77 -9.36 8.12
CA VAL A 117 3.92 -7.90 8.04
C VAL A 117 5.09 -7.51 8.92
N ASN A 118 5.96 -6.60 8.46
CA ASN A 118 7.07 -6.11 9.28
C ASN A 118 6.51 -5.47 10.56
N SER A 119 7.13 -5.77 11.70
CA SER A 119 6.69 -5.22 13.00
C SER A 119 6.87 -3.72 13.12
N GLU A 120 7.64 -3.09 12.23
CA GLU A 120 7.77 -1.63 12.11
C GLU A 120 6.41 -0.95 11.88
N TYR A 121 5.43 -1.65 11.30
CA TYR A 121 4.07 -1.11 11.13
C TYR A 121 3.27 -1.05 12.42
N LEU A 122 3.75 -1.62 13.54
CA LEU A 122 3.10 -1.52 14.85
C LEU A 122 2.97 -0.08 15.34
N ALA A 123 3.97 0.77 15.12
CA ALA A 123 3.91 2.15 15.61
C ALA A 123 2.77 2.95 14.95
N LEU A 124 2.31 2.55 13.75
CA LEU A 124 1.20 3.20 13.06
C LEU A 124 -0.16 2.92 13.71
N ILE A 125 -0.24 1.88 14.53
CA ILE A 125 -1.46 1.44 15.21
C ILE A 125 -1.39 1.65 16.72
N GLU A 126 -0.31 2.25 17.24
CA GLU A 126 -0.21 2.65 18.65
C GLU A 126 -1.23 3.74 19.00
N ASP A 127 -1.42 4.71 18.10
CA ASP A 127 -2.46 5.73 18.18
C ASP A 127 -3.48 5.52 17.05
N VAL A 128 -4.50 4.71 17.36
CA VAL A 128 -5.58 4.40 16.42
C VAL A 128 -6.39 5.64 16.02
N ALA A 129 -6.52 6.62 16.91
CA ALA A 129 -7.25 7.85 16.62
C ALA A 129 -6.53 8.72 15.57
N ASN A 130 -5.19 8.62 15.50
CA ASN A 130 -4.37 9.35 14.54
C ASN A 130 -4.27 8.69 13.15
N ILE A 131 -4.68 7.42 12.99
CA ILE A 131 -4.62 6.68 11.71
C ILE A 131 -5.21 7.46 10.54
N LYS A 132 -6.32 8.16 10.75
CA LYS A 132 -6.99 8.97 9.72
C LYS A 132 -6.17 10.17 9.22
N ASN A 133 -5.17 10.61 9.99
CA ASN A 133 -4.31 11.74 9.67
C ASN A 133 -2.96 11.31 9.10
N LEU A 134 -2.73 10.01 8.88
CA LEU A 134 -1.49 9.51 8.31
C LEU A 134 -1.54 9.56 6.78
N ASN A 135 -0.41 9.88 6.16
CA ASN A 135 -0.28 9.91 4.70
C ASN A 135 -0.09 8.50 4.11
N TRP A 136 -1.17 7.72 4.07
CA TRP A 136 -1.20 6.37 3.53
C TRP A 136 -0.83 6.30 2.04
N THR A 137 -1.18 7.33 1.26
CA THR A 137 -0.82 7.40 -0.16
C THR A 137 0.69 7.43 -0.33
N SER A 138 1.40 8.25 0.46
CA SER A 138 2.87 8.33 0.41
C SER A 138 3.51 7.00 0.79
N LEU A 139 2.99 6.33 1.82
CA LEU A 139 3.48 5.00 2.21
C LEU A 139 3.40 4.01 1.04
N VAL A 140 2.23 3.90 0.39
CA VAL A 140 2.01 2.96 -0.71
C VAL A 140 2.89 3.30 -1.91
N HIS A 141 2.93 4.58 -2.29
CA HIS A 141 3.69 5.07 -3.43
C HIS A 141 5.20 4.85 -3.23
N ASN A 142 5.74 5.33 -2.11
CA ASN A 142 7.17 5.23 -1.82
C ASN A 142 7.61 3.77 -1.70
N PHE A 143 6.80 2.92 -1.08
CA PHE A 143 7.09 1.49 -1.00
C PHE A 143 7.14 0.81 -2.38
N LEU A 144 6.22 1.16 -3.28
CA LEU A 144 6.23 0.67 -4.67
C LEU A 144 7.49 1.13 -5.41
N ILE A 145 7.83 2.42 -5.36
CA ILE A 145 9.02 2.96 -6.04
C ILE A 145 10.30 2.34 -5.48
N ALA A 146 10.42 2.20 -4.15
CA ALA A 146 11.55 1.53 -3.52
C ALA A 146 11.66 0.05 -3.95
N SER A 147 10.54 -0.67 -4.02
CA SER A 147 10.47 -2.05 -4.49
C SER A 147 10.91 -2.19 -5.95
N ILE A 148 10.54 -1.25 -6.83
CA ILE A 148 10.98 -1.21 -8.23
C ILE A 148 12.48 -0.91 -8.31
N ARG A 149 12.99 0.04 -7.52
CA ARG A 149 14.44 0.34 -7.43
C ARG A 149 15.23 -0.90 -6.99
N GLU A 150 14.77 -1.62 -5.97
CA GLU A 150 15.37 -2.88 -5.52
C GLU A 150 15.39 -3.92 -6.66
N TYR A 151 14.23 -4.15 -7.28
CA TYR A 151 14.07 -5.09 -8.40
C TYR A 151 14.97 -4.74 -9.59
N ARG A 152 15.18 -3.45 -9.89
CA ARG A 152 16.04 -3.02 -10.99
C ARG A 152 17.52 -3.18 -10.72
N ARG A 153 17.94 -3.03 -9.47
CA ARG A 153 19.35 -3.24 -9.07
C ARG A 153 19.70 -4.71 -8.98
N VAL A 154 18.77 -5.52 -8.47
CA VAL A 154 18.92 -6.96 -8.32
C VAL A 154 17.68 -7.62 -8.92
N PRO A 155 17.70 -7.94 -10.22
CA PRO A 155 16.58 -8.61 -10.88
C PRO A 155 16.19 -9.87 -10.11
N SER A 156 14.95 -9.89 -9.61
CA SER A 156 14.38 -11.04 -8.93
C SER A 156 13.28 -11.64 -9.79
N THR A 157 12.83 -12.86 -9.46
CA THR A 157 11.68 -13.45 -10.18
C THR A 157 10.36 -12.76 -9.84
N ASN A 158 10.29 -12.01 -8.74
CA ASN A 158 9.05 -11.54 -8.15
C ASN A 158 9.14 -10.07 -7.72
N LEU A 159 8.36 -9.21 -8.39
CA LEU A 159 8.21 -7.80 -8.05
C LEU A 159 7.27 -7.62 -6.84
N LYS A 160 7.77 -6.95 -5.80
CA LYS A 160 7.02 -6.54 -4.58
C LYS A 160 6.28 -5.22 -4.81
N GLY A 161 5.46 -4.82 -3.85
CA GLY A 161 4.75 -3.52 -3.86
C GLY A 161 3.38 -3.58 -4.50
N ASN A 162 2.66 -2.46 -4.44
CA ASN A 162 1.28 -2.36 -4.93
C ASN A 162 1.22 -2.42 -6.47
N LEU A 163 1.16 -3.64 -7.01
CA LEU A 163 1.10 -3.86 -8.46
C LEU A 163 -0.22 -3.39 -9.09
N ALA A 164 -1.29 -3.30 -8.31
CA ALA A 164 -2.54 -2.71 -8.79
C ALA A 164 -2.36 -1.22 -9.09
N LEU A 165 -1.67 -0.49 -8.22
CA LEU A 165 -1.30 0.91 -8.47
C LEU A 165 -0.47 1.05 -9.74
N LEU A 166 0.57 0.23 -9.91
CA LEU A 166 1.43 0.26 -11.11
C LEU A 166 0.64 -0.02 -12.40
N GLN A 167 -0.21 -1.06 -12.39
CA GLN A 167 -1.02 -1.45 -13.54
C GLN A 167 -2.05 -0.38 -13.91
N VAL A 168 -2.71 0.23 -12.93
CA VAL A 168 -3.70 1.28 -13.18
C VAL A 168 -3.03 2.56 -13.66
N SER A 169 -1.88 2.94 -13.09
CA SER A 169 -1.08 4.09 -13.55
C SER A 169 -0.65 3.93 -15.01
N GLN A 170 -0.20 2.74 -15.41
CA GLN A 170 0.10 2.47 -16.83
C GLN A 170 -1.12 2.69 -17.74
N TYR A 171 -2.32 2.25 -17.33
CA TYR A 171 -3.54 2.51 -18.08
C TYR A 171 -3.84 4.01 -18.22
N PHE A 172 -3.62 4.81 -17.16
CA PHE A 172 -3.77 6.26 -17.20
C PHE A 172 -2.87 6.93 -18.24
N HIS A 173 -1.62 6.47 -18.39
CA HIS A 173 -0.65 7.05 -19.32
C HIS A 173 -0.79 6.56 -20.78
N VAL A 174 -1.45 5.42 -21.00
CA VAL A 174 -1.71 4.92 -22.36
C VAL A 174 -3.01 5.46 -22.94
N THR A 175 -4.04 5.69 -22.12
CA THR A 175 -5.39 6.09 -22.59
C THR A 175 -5.67 7.58 -22.57
N LYS A 176 -4.75 8.40 -22.05
CA LYS A 176 -4.75 9.86 -22.13
C LYS A 176 -3.57 10.35 -22.96
#